data_AF-A0A379VM52-F1
#
_entry.id   AF-A0A379VM52-F1
#
_cell.length_a   1.000
_cell.length_b   1.000
_cell.length_c   1.000
_cell.angle_alpha   90.00
_cell.angle_beta   90.00
_cell.angle_gamma   90.00
#
_symmetry.space_group_name_H-M   'P 1'
#
loop_
_entity.id
_entity.type
_entity.pdbx_description
1 polymer ?
#
loop_
_entity_poly.entity_id
_entity_poly.type
_entity_poly.pdbx_seq_one_letter_code
_entity_poly.pdbx_strand_id
1 'polypeptide(L)'
;MAPVADVKRILDIGTGSGLLALMLAQRTDDNVPIDAVELDAGAAMQAQENVAHSPWPHRITVHTDDIQRWAPRQTVRFDLIISNPPYYEPGVECATPQRELARYTATLDHQTLLAIAADCITEDGFFLRSLAGTNR
;
A
#
# COMPACT_ATOMS: atom_id res chain seq x y z
N MET A 1 11.31 -19.22 -2.44
CA MET A 1 11.33 -18.94 -0.99
C MET A 1 10.62 -17.61 -0.82
N ALA A 2 9.60 -17.51 0.03
CA ALA A 2 8.79 -16.29 0.10
C ALA A 2 9.69 -15.08 0.48
N PRO A 3 9.50 -13.87 -0.10
CA PRO A 3 10.41 -12.72 0.07
C PRO A 3 10.27 -12.01 1.44
N VAL A 4 9.93 -12.78 2.48
CA VAL A 4 9.56 -12.28 3.80
C VAL A 4 10.66 -12.56 4.84
N ALA A 5 11.61 -13.45 4.52
CA ALA A 5 12.79 -13.65 5.35
C ALA A 5 13.66 -12.39 5.32
N ASP A 6 14.04 -11.89 6.49
CA ASP A 6 14.89 -10.71 6.72
C ASP A 6 14.31 -9.32 6.35
N VAL A 7 13.00 -9.22 6.10
CA VAL A 7 12.32 -7.93 5.92
C VAL A 7 12.32 -7.16 7.25
N LYS A 8 12.83 -5.92 7.27
CA LYS A 8 12.89 -5.07 8.47
C LYS A 8 11.88 -3.95 8.45
N ARG A 9 11.45 -3.48 7.27
CA ARG A 9 10.39 -2.48 7.14
C ARG A 9 9.59 -2.68 5.86
N ILE A 10 8.27 -2.50 5.98
CA ILE A 10 7.32 -2.68 4.89
C ILE A 10 6.62 -1.36 4.58
N LEU A 11 6.43 -1.07 3.29
CA LEU A 11 5.54 -0.02 2.80
C LEU A 11 4.38 -0.64 2.01
N ASP A 12 3.15 -0.30 2.35
CA ASP A 12 1.92 -0.64 1.61
C ASP A 12 1.35 0.62 0.96
N ILE A 13 1.48 0.75 -0.36
CA ILE A 13 1.05 1.91 -1.16
C ILE A 13 -0.35 1.64 -1.71
N GLY A 14 -1.31 2.48 -1.32
CA GLY A 14 -2.72 2.30 -1.65
C GLY A 14 -3.34 1.20 -0.81
N THR A 15 -3.21 1.33 0.52
CA THR A 15 -3.57 0.25 1.46
C THR A 15 -5.08 -0.07 1.48
N GLY A 16 -5.93 0.83 0.97
CA GLY A 16 -7.37 0.66 0.98
C GLY A 16 -7.90 0.49 2.40
N SER A 17 -8.56 -0.64 2.67
CA SER A 17 -9.05 -1.00 4.01
C SER A 17 -7.99 -1.63 4.93
N GLY A 18 -6.71 -1.67 4.54
CA GLY A 18 -5.62 -2.18 5.37
C GLY A 18 -5.47 -3.70 5.40
N LEU A 19 -6.20 -4.45 4.58
CA LEU A 19 -6.17 -5.92 4.62
C LEU A 19 -4.81 -6.50 4.24
N LEU A 20 -4.11 -5.92 3.25
CA LEU A 20 -2.77 -6.39 2.88
C LEU A 20 -1.77 -6.08 3.99
N ALA A 21 -1.80 -4.88 4.57
CA ALA A 21 -0.99 -4.55 5.75
C ALA A 21 -1.21 -5.54 6.91
N LEU A 22 -2.46 -5.92 7.19
CA LEU A 22 -2.80 -6.93 8.20
C LEU A 22 -2.28 -8.33 7.85
N MET A 23 -2.43 -8.77 6.60
CA MET A 23 -1.88 -10.06 6.15
C MET A 23 -0.36 -10.09 6.25
N LEU A 24 0.31 -8.97 5.99
CA LEU A 24 1.76 -8.85 6.13
C LEU A 24 2.17 -8.87 7.58
N ALA A 25 1.48 -8.16 8.48
CA ALA A 25 1.72 -8.23 9.92
C ALA A 25 1.60 -9.67 10.43
N GLN A 26 0.61 -10.44 9.97
CA GLN A 26 0.47 -11.84 10.35
C GLN A 26 1.64 -12.74 9.92
N ARG A 27 2.30 -12.41 8.80
CA ARG A 27 3.30 -13.28 8.13
C ARG A 27 4.74 -12.88 8.41
N THR A 28 4.95 -11.78 9.14
CA THR A 28 6.26 -11.19 9.42
C THR A 28 6.48 -11.11 10.92
N ASP A 29 7.74 -11.06 11.34
CA ASP A 29 8.12 -10.98 12.74
C ASP A 29 7.58 -9.72 13.43
N ASP A 30 7.30 -9.79 14.74
CA ASP A 30 6.65 -8.72 15.50
C ASP A 30 7.42 -7.38 15.52
N ASN A 31 8.72 -7.42 15.25
CA ASN A 31 9.59 -6.25 15.18
C ASN A 31 9.60 -5.58 13.79
N VAL A 32 8.84 -6.08 12.81
CA VAL A 32 8.75 -5.51 11.46
C VAL A 32 7.61 -4.48 11.40
N PRO A 33 7.91 -3.16 11.40
CA PRO A 33 6.92 -2.12 11.19
C PRO A 33 6.44 -2.04 9.74
N ILE A 34 5.19 -1.63 9.59
CA ILE A 34 4.48 -1.46 8.32
C ILE A 34 3.94 -0.03 8.25
N ASP A 35 4.38 0.73 7.25
CA ASP A 35 3.74 1.99 6.87
C ASP A 35 2.71 1.71 5.78
N ALA A 36 1.47 2.10 6.00
CA ALA A 36 0.38 1.93 5.06
C ALA A 36 -0.10 3.32 4.61
N VAL A 37 0.07 3.67 3.34
CA VAL A 37 -0.28 4.98 2.81
C VAL A 37 -1.53 4.86 1.95
N GLU A 38 -2.53 5.67 2.25
CA GLU A 38 -3.79 5.73 1.50
C GLU A 38 -4.17 7.18 1.22
N LEU A 39 -4.56 7.47 -0.02
CA LEU A 39 -4.94 8.80 -0.46
C LEU A 39 -6.38 9.13 -0.05
N ASP A 40 -7.28 8.15 -0.10
CA ASP A 40 -8.68 8.32 0.27
C ASP A 40 -8.86 8.32 1.79
N ALA A 41 -9.37 9.43 2.34
CA ALA A 41 -9.56 9.58 3.78
C ALA A 41 -10.57 8.57 4.37
N GLY A 42 -11.59 8.18 3.61
CA GLY A 42 -12.58 7.20 4.06
C GLY A 42 -11.97 5.80 4.19
N ALA A 43 -11.22 5.36 3.18
CA ALA A 43 -10.49 4.10 3.18
C ALA A 43 -9.40 4.09 4.26
N ALA A 44 -8.63 5.17 4.39
CA ALA A 44 -7.61 5.28 5.42
C ALA A 44 -8.20 5.19 6.84
N MET A 45 -9.34 5.85 7.09
CA MET A 45 -10.06 5.72 8.37
C MET A 45 -10.51 4.27 8.62
N GLN A 46 -11.05 3.61 7.59
CA GLN A 46 -11.43 2.20 7.70
C GLN A 46 -10.23 1.29 7.98
N ALA A 47 -9.08 1.57 7.37
CA ALA A 47 -7.83 0.85 7.63
C ALA A 47 -7.35 1.07 9.08
N GLN A 48 -7.43 2.29 9.60
CA GLN A 48 -7.09 2.61 10.99
C GLN A 48 -7.96 1.82 11.97
N GLU A 49 -9.27 1.76 11.73
CA GLU A 49 -10.20 0.94 12.53
C GLU A 49 -9.85 -0.55 12.48
N ASN A 50 -9.58 -1.07 11.28
CA ASN A 50 -9.21 -2.48 11.10
C ASN A 50 -7.90 -2.82 11.81
N VAL A 51 -6.91 -1.93 11.75
CA VAL A 51 -5.64 -2.05 12.47
C VAL A 51 -5.86 -2.02 13.98
N ALA A 52 -6.67 -1.08 14.48
CA ALA A 52 -6.96 -0.94 15.91
C ALA A 52 -7.69 -2.17 16.49
N HIS A 53 -8.54 -2.81 15.70
CA HIS A 53 -9.25 -4.05 16.08
C HIS A 53 -8.44 -5.33 15.81
N SER A 54 -7.23 -5.22 15.25
CA SER A 54 -6.36 -6.37 14.99
C SER A 54 -5.45 -6.69 16.19
N PRO A 55 -4.75 -7.84 16.18
CA PRO A 55 -3.68 -8.13 17.12
C PRO A 55 -2.43 -7.25 16.98
N TRP A 56 -2.30 -6.43 15.92
CA TRP A 56 -1.07 -5.71 15.58
C TRP A 56 -1.21 -4.18 15.50
N PRO A 57 -1.92 -3.50 16.42
CA PRO A 57 -2.15 -2.07 16.35
C PRO A 57 -0.87 -1.22 16.46
N HIS A 58 0.19 -1.79 17.03
CA HIS A 58 1.48 -1.13 17.18
C HIS A 58 2.43 -1.34 16.00
N ARG A 59 2.10 -2.27 15.10
CA ARG A 59 2.98 -2.63 13.98
C ARG A 59 2.64 -1.87 12.71
N ILE A 60 1.39 -1.46 12.54
CA ILE A 60 0.91 -0.82 11.32
C ILE A 60 0.60 0.65 11.62
N THR A 61 1.23 1.55 10.87
CA THR A 61 0.90 2.98 10.91
C THR A 61 0.23 3.36 9.60
N VAL A 62 -1.02 3.82 9.68
CA VAL A 62 -1.79 4.25 8.51
C VAL A 62 -1.68 5.76 8.33
N HIS A 63 -1.22 6.17 7.14
CA HIS A 63 -1.01 7.56 6.74
C HIS A 63 -2.05 7.93 5.68
N THR A 64 -2.92 8.88 5.99
CA THR A 64 -3.83 9.48 5.01
C THR A 64 -3.10 10.57 4.23
N ASP A 65 -2.47 10.21 3.11
CA ASP A 65 -1.60 11.11 2.35
C ASP A 65 -1.42 10.69 0.89
N ASP A 66 -0.96 11.62 0.05
CA ASP A 66 -0.50 11.32 -1.29
C ASP A 66 0.91 10.73 -1.22
N ILE A 67 1.06 9.51 -1.73
CA ILE A 67 2.35 8.82 -1.72
C ILE A 67 3.46 9.64 -2.41
N GLN A 68 3.13 10.42 -3.44
CA GLN A 68 4.10 11.30 -4.14
C GLN A 68 4.65 12.41 -3.23
N ARG A 69 3.88 12.80 -2.20
CA ARG A 69 4.28 13.82 -1.22
C ARG A 69 4.83 13.19 0.06
N TRP A 70 4.32 12.03 0.43
CA TRP A 70 4.73 11.30 1.62
C TRP A 70 6.09 10.64 1.47
N ALA A 71 6.37 9.99 0.34
CA ALA A 71 7.61 9.26 0.10
C ALA A 71 8.87 10.15 0.20
N PRO A 72 8.95 11.34 -0.43
CA PRO A 72 10.15 12.20 -0.35
C PRO A 72 10.45 12.74 1.06
N ARG A 73 9.50 12.68 1.99
CA ARG A 73 9.69 13.10 3.38
C ARG A 73 10.32 12.01 4.25
N GLN A 74 10.38 10.77 3.76
CA GLN A 74 10.93 9.65 4.51
C GLN A 74 12.45 9.63 4.40
N THR A 75 13.11 9.40 5.52
CA THR A 75 14.57 9.20 5.59
C THR A 75 14.94 7.71 5.64
N VAL A 76 13.96 6.84 5.79
CA VAL A 76 14.12 5.39 5.87
C VAL A 76 13.76 4.75 4.53
N ARG A 77 14.38 3.61 4.25
CA ARG A 77 14.08 2.77 3.10
C ARG A 77 13.38 1.49 3.52
N PHE A 78 12.75 0.82 2.57
CA PHE A 78 11.90 -0.35 2.78
C PHE A 78 12.49 -1.59 2.11
N ASP A 79 12.47 -2.72 2.81
CA ASP A 79 12.91 -4.01 2.27
C ASP A 79 11.80 -4.68 1.46
N LEU A 80 10.54 -4.32 1.75
CA LEU A 80 9.39 -4.78 1.00
C LEU A 80 8.44 -3.61 0.76
N ILE A 81 8.20 -3.31 -0.50
CA ILE A 81 7.15 -2.38 -0.92
C ILE A 81 6.08 -3.19 -1.62
N ILE A 82 4.84 -3.10 -1.14
CA ILE A 82 3.67 -3.67 -1.79
C ILE A 82 2.79 -2.54 -2.31
N SER A 83 2.14 -2.76 -3.44
CA SER A 83 1.08 -1.87 -3.90
C SER A 83 -0.05 -2.67 -4.54
N ASN A 84 -1.28 -2.32 -4.17
CA ASN A 84 -2.49 -2.77 -4.83
C ASN A 84 -3.16 -1.59 -5.55
N PRO A 85 -2.58 -1.10 -6.67
CA PRO A 85 -3.18 0.01 -7.38
C PRO A 85 -4.59 -0.41 -7.83
N PRO A 86 -5.59 0.48 -7.71
CA PRO A 86 -6.96 0.13 -8.04
C PRO A 86 -7.05 -0.36 -9.48
N TYR A 87 -7.62 -1.54 -9.64
CA TYR A 87 -7.86 -2.16 -10.94
C TYR A 87 -9.07 -1.47 -11.59
N TYR A 88 -8.86 -0.28 -12.15
CA TYR A 88 -9.81 0.29 -13.10
C TYR A 88 -9.28 0.06 -14.50
N GLU A 89 -9.77 -1.00 -15.15
CA GLU A 89 -9.61 -1.14 -16.59
C GLU A 89 -10.18 0.11 -17.28
N PRO A 90 -9.45 0.74 -18.21
CA PRO A 90 -10.01 1.80 -19.03
C PRO A 90 -11.10 1.17 -19.93
N GLY A 91 -12.36 1.26 -19.53
CA GLY A 91 -13.46 0.79 -20.38
C GLY A 91 -14.75 0.32 -19.69
N VAL A 92 -14.76 0.06 -18.38
CA VAL A 92 -16.01 -0.31 -17.70
C VAL A 92 -16.69 0.95 -17.15
N GLU A 93 -17.60 1.50 -17.96
CA GLU A 93 -18.50 2.59 -17.57
C GLU A 93 -19.47 2.14 -16.47
N CYS A 94 -19.02 2.14 -15.21
CA CYS A 94 -19.93 2.03 -14.08
C CYS A 94 -20.31 3.44 -13.62
N ALA A 95 -21.58 3.80 -13.81
CA ALA A 95 -22.15 5.10 -13.47
C ALA A 95 -22.37 5.23 -11.94
N THR A 96 -21.30 5.51 -11.19
CA THR A 96 -21.36 5.70 -9.72
C THR A 96 -20.25 6.68 -9.27
N PRO A 97 -20.29 7.21 -8.03
CA PRO A 97 -19.31 8.18 -7.48
C PRO A 97 -17.81 7.79 -7.62
N GLN A 98 -17.53 6.55 -8.01
CA GLN A 98 -16.25 6.03 -8.51
C GLN A 98 -15.56 6.94 -9.55
N ARG A 99 -16.26 7.82 -10.29
CA ARG A 99 -15.62 8.73 -11.28
C ARG A 99 -14.74 9.82 -10.64
N GLU A 100 -15.10 10.35 -9.48
CA GLU A 100 -14.25 11.35 -8.80
C GLU A 100 -12.99 10.67 -8.25
N LEU A 101 -13.16 9.48 -7.67
CA LEU A 101 -12.05 8.65 -7.19
C LEU A 101 -11.16 8.16 -8.34
N ALA A 102 -11.72 7.79 -9.51
CA ALA A 102 -10.97 7.37 -10.69
C ALA A 102 -10.16 8.51 -11.33
N ARG A 103 -10.66 9.75 -11.29
CA ARG A 103 -9.85 10.93 -11.67
C ARG A 103 -8.74 11.24 -10.66
N TYR A 104 -8.97 10.93 -9.38
CA TYR A 104 -7.97 11.08 -8.32
C TYR A 104 -6.96 9.93 -8.25
N THR A 105 -7.32 8.70 -8.65
CA THR A 105 -6.40 7.54 -8.76
C THR A 105 -5.71 7.47 -10.12
N ALA A 106 -6.18 8.24 -11.11
CA ALA A 106 -5.45 8.48 -12.35
C ALA A 106 -4.14 9.26 -12.16
N THR A 107 -3.84 9.79 -10.97
CA THR A 107 -2.59 10.52 -10.70
C THR A 107 -1.40 9.64 -10.39
N LEU A 108 -1.60 8.37 -10.02
CA LEU A 108 -0.50 7.43 -9.80
C LEU A 108 -0.46 6.40 -10.92
N ASP A 109 0.12 6.80 -12.04
CA ASP A 109 0.38 5.86 -13.12
C ASP A 109 1.44 4.82 -12.72
N HIS A 110 1.52 3.74 -13.50
CA HIS A 110 2.46 2.66 -13.23
C HIS A 110 3.92 3.11 -13.20
N GLN A 111 4.28 4.09 -14.02
CA GLN A 111 5.66 4.58 -14.10
C GLN A 111 6.03 5.38 -12.85
N THR A 112 5.11 6.20 -12.36
CA THR A 112 5.27 7.00 -11.14
C THR A 112 5.33 6.10 -9.91
N LEU A 113 4.47 5.08 -9.83
CA LEU A 113 4.52 4.09 -8.77
C LEU A 113 5.89 3.38 -8.72
N LEU A 114 6.40 2.93 -9.88
CA LEU A 114 7.71 2.28 -9.95
C LEU A 114 8.85 3.23 -9.59
N ALA A 115 8.77 4.51 -10.00
CA ALA A 115 9.79 5.51 -9.64
C ALA A 115 9.83 5.74 -8.13
N ILE A 116 8.67 5.93 -7.50
CA ILE A 116 8.57 6.06 -6.03
C ILE A 116 9.11 4.82 -5.34
N ALA A 117 8.72 3.63 -5.80
CA ALA A 117 9.21 2.38 -5.22
C ALA A 117 10.74 2.29 -5.33
N ALA A 118 11.31 2.62 -6.48
CA ALA A 118 12.76 2.61 -6.69
C ALA A 118 13.51 3.60 -5.78
N ASP A 119 12.92 4.76 -5.50
CA ASP A 119 13.53 5.77 -4.60
C ASP A 119 13.46 5.36 -3.12
N CYS A 120 12.43 4.59 -2.75
CA CYS A 120 12.16 4.22 -1.35
C CYS A 120 12.73 2.85 -0.96
N ILE A 121 13.10 2.01 -1.92
CA ILE A 121 13.50 0.63 -1.66
C ILE A 121 14.98 0.51 -1.28
N THR A 122 15.30 -0.47 -0.44
CA THR A 122 16.71 -0.85 -0.17
C THR A 122 17.33 -1.52 -1.40
N GLU A 123 18.66 -1.63 -1.45
CA GLU A 123 19.37 -2.23 -2.59
C GLU A 123 18.96 -3.69 -2.84
N ASP A 124 18.68 -4.43 -1.77
CA ASP A 124 18.24 -5.84 -1.79
C ASP A 124 16.71 -6.00 -1.59
N GLY A 125 15.97 -4.89 -1.60
CA GLY A 125 14.53 -4.90 -1.32
C GLY A 125 13.69 -5.40 -2.50
N PHE A 126 12.46 -5.81 -2.20
CA PHE A 126 11.51 -6.31 -3.19
C PHE A 126 10.30 -5.37 -3.35
N PHE A 127 9.92 -5.10 -4.60
CA PHE A 127 8.64 -4.48 -4.94
C PHE A 127 7.67 -5.55 -5.44
N LEU A 128 6.53 -5.68 -4.77
CA LEU A 128 5.45 -6.59 -5.15
C LEU A 128 4.21 -5.80 -5.54
N ARG A 129 3.69 -6.09 -6.73
CA ARG A 129 2.37 -5.64 -7.13
C ARG A 129 1.38 -6.78 -6.86
N SER A 130 0.37 -6.56 -6.03
CA SER A 130 -0.69 -7.56 -5.86
C SER A 130 -1.58 -7.58 -7.10
N LEU A 131 -1.64 -8.71 -7.78
CA LEU A 131 -2.65 -8.97 -8.80
C LEU A 131 -3.89 -9.49 -8.08
N ALA A 132 -4.91 -8.64 -7.89
CA ALA A 132 -6.22 -9.13 -7.52
C ALA A 132 -6.72 -10.03 -8.66
N GLY A 133 -7.05 -11.27 -8.33
CA GLY A 133 -7.26 -12.36 -9.29
C GLY A 133 -8.20 -11.98 -10.43
N THR A 134 -7.75 -12.22 -11.65
CA THR A 134 -8.61 -12.49 -12.80
C THR A 134 -9.53 -13.65 -12.41
N ASN A 135 -10.75 -13.32 -12.03
CA ASN A 135 -11.80 -14.31 -11.86
C ASN A 135 -12.12 -14.85 -13.27
N ARG A 136 -11.78 -16.11 -13.53
CA ARG A 136 -12.33 -16.88 -14.65
C ARG A 136 -13.68 -17.44 -14.26
#